data_AF-A0A9X2X5P1-F1
#
_entry.id   AF-A0A9X2X5P1-F1
#
_cell.length_a   1.000
_cell.length_b   1.000
_cell.length_c   1.000
_cell.angle_alpha   90.00
_cell.angle_beta   90.00
_cell.angle_gamma   90.00
#
_symmetry.space_group_name_H-M   'P 1'
#
loop_
_entity.id
_entity.type
_entity.pdbx_description
1 polymer ?
#
loop_
_entity_poly.entity_id
_entity_poly.type
_entity_poly.pdbx_seq_one_letter_code
_entity_poly.pdbx_strand_id
1 'polypeptide(L)'
;MKRIVFAASVSAMAVTVSVGAAEARDQIRIVGSSTVFPYTQAVAEEFGNITDFAAPVTESTGTGGGMQIFCGGVGVDHPDITGASRAMKQSEYELCVQNGVDSITEVQIGSDGLSIAHSVDGPEMDLTKAQIFQALAAEVEVDGKVVPNPYTRWNEIDPSLPDAEITVFGPPPTSGTRDAFVELVMIEGCAAFPAIQALEASRKEEVCQRMRTDGPFIEAGENDNLIVQRLQADHNALGIFGYSFLYENQDTLKAVAVEGVKPTPETIADESYTVARPLFFYVKNVHRGVIPGLQEFVEEYVSEEAMGPGGYLEERGLIPLDDQRREEVRKAAIEGKNFTRFTQ
;
A
#
# COMPACT_ATOMS: atom_id res chain seq x y z
N MET A 1 62.75 -44.11 -55.47
CA MET A 1 62.07 -44.04 -54.15
C MET A 1 61.07 -42.89 -54.22
N LYS A 2 59.77 -43.19 -54.11
CA LYS A 2 58.65 -42.26 -54.34
C LYS A 2 58.42 -41.37 -53.12
N ARG A 3 58.24 -40.07 -53.37
CA ARG A 3 57.90 -39.01 -52.41
C ARG A 3 56.46 -39.20 -51.91
N ILE A 4 56.26 -39.06 -50.59
CA ILE A 4 54.96 -38.87 -49.96
C ILE A 4 55.04 -37.49 -49.27
N VAL A 5 54.19 -36.56 -49.69
CA VAL A 5 53.95 -35.28 -49.01
C VAL A 5 52.49 -35.32 -48.57
N PHE A 6 52.27 -35.31 -47.26
CA PHE A 6 50.95 -35.18 -46.66
C PHE A 6 50.50 -33.72 -46.76
N ALA A 7 49.37 -33.47 -47.42
CA ALA A 7 48.66 -32.19 -47.37
C ALA A 7 47.61 -32.27 -46.25
N ALA A 8 47.76 -31.43 -45.22
CA ALA A 8 46.78 -31.27 -44.16
C ALA A 8 45.73 -30.23 -44.59
N SER A 9 44.48 -30.65 -44.73
CA SER A 9 43.32 -29.79 -44.97
C SER A 9 42.72 -29.36 -43.63
N VAL A 10 42.89 -28.09 -43.25
CA VAL A 10 42.21 -27.47 -42.12
C VAL A 10 40.86 -26.93 -42.62
N SER A 11 39.76 -27.54 -42.21
CA SER A 11 38.41 -26.97 -42.40
C SER A 11 38.10 -26.05 -41.23
N ALA A 12 37.97 -24.74 -41.50
CA ALA A 12 37.50 -23.77 -40.52
C ALA A 12 35.96 -23.86 -40.43
N MET A 13 35.46 -24.39 -39.31
CA MET A 13 34.04 -24.44 -39.01
C MET A 13 33.66 -23.13 -38.32
N ALA A 14 32.97 -22.24 -39.03
CA ALA A 14 32.45 -20.99 -38.46
C ALA A 14 31.28 -21.33 -37.52
N VAL A 15 31.52 -21.22 -36.21
CA VAL A 15 30.46 -21.27 -35.20
C VAL A 15 29.81 -19.89 -35.18
N THR A 16 28.66 -19.75 -35.83
CA THR A 16 27.77 -18.61 -35.63
C THR A 16 27.14 -18.75 -34.25
N VAL A 17 27.66 -18.00 -33.27
CA VAL A 17 27.00 -17.81 -31.98
C VAL A 17 25.81 -16.89 -32.22
N SER A 18 24.61 -17.47 -32.36
CA SER A 18 23.36 -16.72 -32.30
C SER A 18 23.19 -16.24 -30.86
N VAL A 19 23.62 -15.01 -30.59
CA VAL A 19 23.23 -14.27 -29.39
C VAL A 19 21.72 -14.03 -29.52
N GLY A 20 20.91 -14.80 -28.79
CA GLY A 20 19.48 -14.54 -28.71
C GLY A 20 19.29 -13.15 -28.13
N ALA A 21 18.70 -12.24 -28.90
CA ALA A 21 18.15 -11.02 -28.33
C ALA A 21 17.12 -11.47 -27.29
N ALA A 22 17.25 -11.02 -26.04
CA ALA A 22 16.17 -11.13 -25.09
C ALA A 22 15.00 -10.35 -25.69
N GLU A 23 13.95 -11.04 -26.15
CA GLU A 23 12.74 -10.36 -26.57
C GLU A 23 12.17 -9.62 -25.36
N ALA A 24 11.91 -8.33 -25.54
CA ALA A 24 11.13 -7.58 -24.58
C ALA A 24 9.78 -8.28 -24.46
N ARG A 25 9.32 -8.50 -23.22
CA ARG A 25 7.94 -8.96 -23.01
C ARG A 25 6.97 -7.85 -23.45
N ASP A 26 5.82 -8.26 -23.97
CA ASP A 26 4.80 -7.34 -24.51
C ASP A 26 3.93 -6.67 -23.43
N GLN A 27 4.24 -6.86 -22.15
CA GLN A 27 3.39 -6.43 -21.05
C GLN A 27 4.20 -5.90 -19.86
N ILE A 28 3.78 -4.75 -19.35
CA ILE A 28 4.31 -4.15 -18.12
C ILE A 28 3.95 -5.06 -16.94
N ARG A 29 4.86 -5.22 -15.98
CA ARG A 29 4.62 -5.98 -14.74
C ARG A 29 4.80 -5.08 -13.53
N ILE A 30 3.82 -5.11 -12.63
CA ILE A 30 3.73 -4.26 -11.47
C ILE A 30 3.48 -5.12 -10.24
N VAL A 31 4.25 -4.90 -9.18
CA VAL A 31 4.09 -5.59 -7.89
C VAL A 31 3.87 -4.59 -6.75
N GLY A 32 3.62 -5.05 -5.53
CA GLY A 32 3.75 -4.21 -4.34
C GLY A 32 2.51 -4.10 -3.47
N SER A 33 2.32 -2.92 -2.89
CA SER A 33 1.34 -2.65 -1.84
C SER A 33 -0.09 -3.04 -2.25
N SER A 34 -0.77 -3.80 -1.39
CA SER A 34 -2.20 -4.13 -1.52
C SER A 34 -3.10 -2.89 -1.47
N THR A 35 -2.67 -1.83 -0.80
CA THR A 35 -3.39 -0.54 -0.78
C THR A 35 -3.20 0.26 -2.06
N VAL A 36 -2.03 0.15 -2.72
CA VAL A 36 -1.77 0.82 -4.01
C VAL A 36 -2.31 0.00 -5.19
N PHE A 37 -2.51 -1.30 -4.99
CA PHE A 37 -3.04 -2.23 -5.99
C PHE A 37 -4.34 -1.77 -6.67
N PRO A 38 -5.43 -1.38 -5.96
CA PRO A 38 -6.68 -0.98 -6.61
C PRO A 38 -6.53 0.27 -7.49
N TYR A 39 -5.72 1.24 -7.08
CA TYR A 39 -5.42 2.43 -7.89
C TYR A 39 -4.63 2.05 -9.15
N THR A 40 -3.58 1.25 -8.98
CA THR A 40 -2.76 0.75 -10.09
C THR A 40 -3.58 -0.07 -11.08
N GLN A 41 -4.50 -0.90 -10.59
CA GLN A 41 -5.41 -1.69 -11.41
C GLN A 41 -6.31 -0.79 -12.26
N ALA A 42 -6.85 0.28 -11.68
CA ALA A 42 -7.68 1.24 -12.41
C ALA A 42 -6.90 1.92 -13.55
N VAL A 43 -5.66 2.35 -13.28
CA VAL A 43 -4.78 2.90 -14.33
C VAL A 43 -4.46 1.84 -15.39
N ALA A 44 -4.20 0.59 -15.00
CA ALA A 44 -3.88 -0.49 -15.93
C ALA A 44 -5.06 -0.83 -16.86
N GLU A 45 -6.29 -0.83 -16.33
CA GLU A 45 -7.52 -0.99 -17.10
C GLU A 45 -7.73 0.16 -18.07
N GLU A 46 -7.64 1.40 -17.58
CA GLU A 46 -7.85 2.58 -18.43
C GLU A 46 -6.80 2.68 -19.54
N PHE A 47 -5.54 2.44 -19.20
CA PHE A 47 -4.45 2.37 -20.18
C PHE A 47 -4.71 1.33 -21.28
N GLY A 48 -5.23 0.15 -20.92
CA GLY A 48 -5.62 -0.87 -21.90
C GLY A 48 -6.87 -0.50 -22.73
N ASN A 49 -7.72 0.39 -22.22
CA ASN A 49 -8.91 0.88 -22.94
C ASN A 49 -8.58 2.00 -23.94
N ILE A 50 -7.61 2.86 -23.61
CA ILE A 50 -7.30 4.07 -24.38
C ILE A 50 -6.08 3.93 -25.31
N THR A 51 -5.32 2.83 -25.19
CA THR A 51 -4.12 2.57 -26.02
C THR A 51 -4.19 1.22 -26.74
N ASP A 52 -3.26 1.00 -27.66
CA ASP A 52 -3.08 -0.30 -28.34
C ASP A 52 -2.15 -1.26 -27.55
N PHE A 53 -1.65 -0.86 -26.39
CA PHE A 53 -0.78 -1.69 -25.55
C PHE A 53 -1.61 -2.67 -24.71
N ALA A 54 -1.00 -3.82 -24.37
CA ALA A 54 -1.60 -4.72 -23.39
C ALA A 54 -1.69 -4.05 -22.01
N ALA A 55 -2.83 -4.18 -21.33
CA ALA A 55 -2.99 -3.74 -19.96
C ALA A 55 -1.89 -4.36 -19.05
N PRO A 56 -1.22 -3.60 -18.18
CA PRO A 56 -0.22 -4.15 -17.26
C PRO A 56 -0.73 -5.32 -16.41
N VAL A 57 0.16 -6.26 -16.08
CA VAL A 57 -0.11 -7.26 -15.03
C VAL A 57 0.25 -6.66 -13.68
N THR A 58 -0.73 -6.62 -12.79
CA THR A 58 -0.62 -6.13 -11.43
C THR A 58 -0.70 -7.29 -10.45
N GLU A 59 0.21 -7.34 -9.47
CA GLU A 59 0.21 -8.35 -8.40
C GLU A 59 0.36 -7.68 -7.04
N SER A 60 -0.50 -8.04 -6.10
CA SER A 60 -0.38 -7.59 -4.71
C SER A 60 0.60 -8.49 -3.95
N THR A 61 1.69 -7.91 -3.46
CA THR A 61 2.79 -8.62 -2.77
C THR A 61 3.18 -7.93 -1.45
N GLY A 62 2.42 -6.93 -1.02
CA GLY A 62 2.76 -6.02 0.08
C GLY A 62 3.91 -5.07 -0.28
N THR A 63 4.04 -3.96 0.46
CA THR A 63 5.06 -2.94 0.15
C THR A 63 6.48 -3.49 0.29
N GLY A 64 6.80 -4.18 1.40
CA GLY A 64 8.14 -4.76 1.61
C GLY A 64 8.47 -5.90 0.63
N GLY A 65 7.52 -6.81 0.40
CA GLY A 65 7.68 -7.90 -0.57
C GLY A 65 7.82 -7.38 -2.01
N GLY A 66 7.02 -6.38 -2.38
CA GLY A 66 7.12 -5.70 -3.67
C GLY A 66 8.48 -5.05 -3.90
N MET A 67 8.99 -4.32 -2.90
CA MET A 67 10.34 -3.75 -2.94
C MET A 67 11.41 -4.83 -3.11
N GLN A 68 11.29 -5.96 -2.43
CA GLN A 68 12.24 -7.08 -2.59
C GLN A 68 12.22 -7.66 -4.01
N ILE A 69 11.04 -7.87 -4.60
CA ILE A 69 10.90 -8.40 -5.96
C ILE A 69 11.37 -7.36 -6.99
N PHE A 70 10.99 -6.10 -6.82
CA PHE A 70 11.40 -4.97 -7.65
C PHE A 70 12.92 -4.78 -7.61
N CYS A 71 13.53 -4.71 -6.44
CA CYS A 71 14.98 -4.59 -6.30
C CYS A 71 15.74 -5.89 -6.63
N GLY A 72 15.08 -6.96 -7.07
CA GLY A 72 15.72 -8.24 -7.40
C GLY A 72 16.62 -8.22 -8.64
N GLY A 73 16.52 -7.18 -9.47
CA GLY A 73 17.36 -7.02 -10.66
C GLY A 73 16.71 -6.22 -11.78
N VAL A 74 17.41 -6.18 -12.92
CA VAL A 74 16.99 -5.52 -14.17
C VAL A 74 16.77 -6.55 -15.27
N GLY A 75 16.10 -6.14 -16.35
CA GLY A 75 15.76 -7.02 -17.48
C GLY A 75 14.33 -7.55 -17.46
N VAL A 76 13.99 -8.38 -18.44
CA VAL A 76 12.61 -8.78 -18.79
C VAL A 76 11.98 -9.79 -17.83
N ASP A 77 12.76 -10.34 -16.89
CA ASP A 77 12.24 -11.25 -15.86
C ASP A 77 11.81 -10.53 -14.57
N HIS A 78 12.18 -9.25 -14.42
CA HIS A 78 11.87 -8.45 -13.22
C HIS A 78 10.74 -7.45 -13.49
N PRO A 79 9.92 -7.11 -12.48
CA PRO A 79 8.86 -6.12 -12.65
C PRO A 79 9.42 -4.72 -12.89
N ASP A 80 8.63 -3.89 -13.56
CA ASP A 80 9.01 -2.54 -14.00
C ASP A 80 8.67 -1.49 -12.95
N ILE A 81 7.58 -1.73 -12.23
CA ILE A 81 7.00 -0.82 -11.26
C ILE A 81 6.73 -1.56 -9.94
N THR A 82 6.92 -0.87 -8.81
CA THR A 82 6.38 -1.32 -7.53
C THR A 82 5.54 -0.24 -6.87
N GLY A 83 4.32 -0.57 -6.47
CA GLY A 83 3.47 0.26 -5.61
C GLY A 83 3.90 0.16 -4.14
N ALA A 84 3.78 1.25 -3.40
CA ALA A 84 4.21 1.31 -2.00
C ALA A 84 3.32 2.24 -1.18
N SER A 85 2.93 1.79 0.01
CA SER A 85 2.14 2.56 0.96
C SER A 85 2.96 3.41 1.94
N ARG A 86 4.26 3.50 1.70
CA ARG A 86 5.19 4.35 2.42
C ARG A 86 6.42 4.56 1.53
N ALA A 87 7.21 5.57 1.85
CA ALA A 87 8.45 5.83 1.14
C ALA A 87 9.42 4.63 1.21
N MET A 88 10.19 4.42 0.14
CA MET A 88 11.28 3.44 0.08
C MET A 88 12.24 3.66 1.24
N LYS A 89 12.68 2.56 1.88
CA LYS A 89 13.68 2.61 2.95
C LYS A 89 15.09 2.61 2.37
N GLN A 90 16.04 3.16 3.13
CA GLN A 90 17.47 3.12 2.77
C GLN A 90 17.95 1.70 2.44
N SER A 91 17.61 0.71 3.26
CA SER A 91 18.02 -0.68 3.05
C SER A 91 17.44 -1.31 1.78
N GLU A 92 16.26 -0.86 1.33
CA GLU A 92 15.64 -1.31 0.08
C GLU A 92 16.32 -0.66 -1.11
N TYR A 93 16.64 0.64 -1.01
CA TYR A 93 17.43 1.32 -2.04
C TYR A 93 18.82 0.68 -2.20
N GLU A 94 19.49 0.36 -1.10
CA GLU A 94 20.78 -0.34 -1.12
C GLU A 94 20.69 -1.70 -1.80
N LEU A 95 19.62 -2.46 -1.54
CA LEU A 95 19.36 -3.72 -2.24
C LEU A 95 19.17 -3.50 -3.75
N CYS A 96 18.39 -2.48 -4.12
CA CYS A 96 18.18 -2.08 -5.51
C CYS A 96 19.53 -1.80 -6.21
N VAL A 97 20.37 -0.93 -5.64
CA VAL A 97 21.68 -0.59 -6.19
C VAL A 97 22.60 -1.81 -6.29
N GLN A 98 22.64 -2.67 -5.26
CA GLN A 98 23.43 -3.91 -5.27
C GLN A 98 23.07 -4.84 -6.44
N ASN A 99 21.80 -4.83 -6.86
CA ASN A 99 21.29 -5.64 -7.96
C ASN A 99 21.18 -4.87 -9.29
N GLY A 100 21.81 -3.69 -9.39
CA GLY A 100 21.88 -2.88 -10.62
C GLY A 100 20.62 -2.07 -10.94
N VAL A 101 19.70 -1.93 -9.99
CA VAL A 101 18.52 -1.05 -10.07
C VAL A 101 18.88 0.31 -9.45
N ASP A 102 19.77 1.07 -10.11
CA ASP A 102 20.33 2.33 -9.59
C ASP A 102 19.70 3.60 -10.20
N SER A 103 18.81 3.43 -11.18
CA SER A 103 18.01 4.50 -11.78
C SER A 103 16.52 4.25 -11.56
N ILE A 104 15.98 4.91 -10.55
CA ILE A 104 14.60 4.73 -10.08
C ILE A 104 13.92 6.10 -10.00
N THR A 105 12.74 6.22 -10.58
CA THR A 105 11.86 7.36 -10.32
C THR A 105 10.87 7.01 -9.23
N GLU A 106 10.79 7.86 -8.20
CA GLU A 106 9.77 7.80 -7.16
C GLU A 106 8.63 8.77 -7.51
N VAL A 107 7.40 8.29 -7.41
CA VAL A 107 6.19 9.06 -7.68
C VAL A 107 5.26 8.93 -6.49
N GLN A 108 4.95 10.04 -5.83
CA GLN A 108 3.88 10.07 -4.82
C GLN A 108 2.55 10.32 -5.54
N ILE A 109 1.58 9.44 -5.41
CA ILE A 109 0.32 9.55 -6.16
C ILE A 109 -0.75 10.34 -5.40
N GLY A 110 -0.62 10.42 -4.08
CA GLY A 110 -1.61 11.04 -3.19
C GLY A 110 -1.47 10.48 -1.80
N SER A 111 -2.52 10.64 -1.01
CA SER A 111 -2.65 10.05 0.31
C SER A 111 -3.87 9.14 0.36
N ASP A 112 -3.75 8.08 1.15
CA ASP A 112 -4.89 7.31 1.62
C ASP A 112 -5.08 7.66 3.09
N GLY A 113 -6.32 7.97 3.46
CA GLY A 113 -6.72 8.24 4.83
C GLY A 113 -7.77 7.23 5.24
N LEU A 114 -7.58 6.57 6.37
CA LEU A 114 -8.61 5.72 6.95
C LEU A 114 -9.42 6.51 7.95
N SER A 115 -10.66 6.09 8.19
CA SER A 115 -11.52 6.70 9.19
C SER A 115 -12.04 5.63 10.12
N ILE A 116 -12.02 5.95 11.41
CA ILE A 116 -12.86 5.30 12.41
C ILE A 116 -14.05 6.23 12.61
N ALA A 117 -15.27 5.74 12.40
CA ALA A 117 -16.46 6.58 12.43
C ALA A 117 -17.60 5.92 13.23
N HIS A 118 -18.54 6.75 13.67
CA HIS A 118 -19.79 6.34 14.31
C HIS A 118 -20.96 7.15 13.76
N SER A 119 -22.19 6.74 14.06
CA SER A 119 -23.39 7.55 13.78
C SER A 119 -23.30 8.92 14.46
N VAL A 120 -23.85 9.96 13.84
CA VAL A 120 -23.97 11.31 14.46
C VAL A 120 -24.65 11.30 15.83
N ASP A 121 -25.51 10.31 16.07
CA ASP A 121 -26.24 10.05 17.32
C ASP A 121 -25.48 9.13 18.30
N GLY A 122 -24.30 8.67 17.91
CA GLY A 122 -23.42 7.82 18.71
C GLY A 122 -22.55 8.60 19.71
N PRO A 123 -21.88 7.89 20.63
CA PRO A 123 -21.01 8.51 21.62
C PRO A 123 -19.75 9.10 20.96
N GLU A 124 -19.44 10.36 21.28
CA GLU A 124 -18.16 10.94 20.89
C GLU A 124 -17.01 10.22 21.64
N MET A 125 -15.97 9.87 20.92
CA MET A 125 -14.77 9.23 21.47
C MET A 125 -13.51 9.84 20.86
N ASP A 126 -12.44 9.79 21.65
CA ASP A 126 -11.07 10.05 21.24
C ASP A 126 -10.24 8.85 21.69
N LEU A 127 -9.71 8.11 20.72
CA LEU A 127 -9.05 6.83 20.98
C LEU A 127 -7.55 6.93 20.69
N THR A 128 -6.75 6.34 21.56
CA THR A 128 -5.34 6.07 21.26
C THR A 128 -5.22 4.81 20.41
N LYS A 129 -4.14 4.69 19.63
CA LYS A 129 -3.84 3.44 18.90
C LYS A 129 -3.71 2.24 19.84
N ALA A 130 -3.21 2.45 21.06
CA ALA A 130 -3.11 1.41 22.09
C ALA A 130 -4.49 0.91 22.54
N GLN A 131 -5.46 1.80 22.77
CA GLN A 131 -6.84 1.43 23.10
C GLN A 131 -7.52 0.71 21.93
N ILE A 132 -7.30 1.17 20.70
CA ILE A 132 -7.83 0.50 19.49
C ILE A 132 -7.24 -0.92 19.36
N PHE A 133 -5.92 -1.07 19.57
CA PHE A 133 -5.27 -2.38 19.61
C PHE A 133 -5.89 -3.28 20.68
N GLN A 134 -6.08 -2.77 21.90
CA GLN A 134 -6.73 -3.53 22.99
C GLN A 134 -8.18 -3.90 22.68
N ALA A 135 -8.90 -3.11 21.89
CA ALA A 135 -10.26 -3.44 21.49
C ALA A 135 -10.29 -4.54 20.42
N LEU A 136 -9.37 -4.50 19.45
CA LEU A 136 -9.49 -5.23 18.19
C LEU A 136 -8.50 -6.38 17.99
N ALA A 137 -7.41 -6.44 18.75
CA ALA A 137 -6.43 -7.53 18.63
C ALA A 137 -6.99 -8.84 19.19
N ALA A 138 -6.61 -9.98 18.63
CA ALA A 138 -7.05 -11.28 19.13
C ALA A 138 -6.40 -11.65 20.46
N GLU A 139 -5.20 -11.13 20.73
CA GLU A 139 -4.47 -11.29 21.97
C GLU A 139 -3.88 -9.95 22.40
N VAL A 140 -3.87 -9.70 23.70
CA VAL A 140 -3.44 -8.43 24.30
C VAL A 140 -2.63 -8.71 25.57
N GLU A 141 -1.90 -7.70 26.03
CA GLU A 141 -1.25 -7.76 27.34
C GLU A 141 -2.25 -7.44 28.46
N VAL A 142 -2.36 -8.35 29.43
CA VAL A 142 -3.09 -8.16 30.68
C VAL A 142 -2.17 -8.61 31.81
N ASP A 143 -1.93 -7.73 32.79
CA ASP A 143 -1.06 -8.00 33.94
C ASP A 143 0.33 -8.56 33.55
N GLY A 144 0.93 -8.01 32.48
CA GLY A 144 2.25 -8.42 32.00
C GLY A 144 2.28 -9.75 31.24
N LYS A 145 1.12 -10.30 30.87
CA LYS A 145 1.00 -11.56 30.11
C LYS A 145 0.19 -11.35 28.85
N VAL A 146 0.63 -11.97 27.77
CA VAL A 146 -0.14 -12.02 26.51
C VAL A 146 -1.20 -13.10 26.63
N VAL A 147 -2.47 -12.71 26.54
CA VAL A 147 -3.64 -13.57 26.71
C VAL A 147 -4.66 -13.34 25.59
N PRO A 148 -5.59 -14.28 25.32
CA PRO A 148 -6.76 -13.99 24.48
C PRO A 148 -7.47 -12.74 24.97
N ASN A 149 -7.87 -11.88 24.04
CA ASN A 149 -8.43 -10.57 24.38
C ASN A 149 -9.70 -10.70 25.23
N PRO A 150 -9.68 -10.25 26.51
CA PRO A 150 -10.83 -10.40 27.39
C PRO A 150 -11.81 -9.23 27.30
N TYR A 151 -11.44 -8.13 26.65
CA TYR A 151 -12.22 -6.90 26.67
C TYR A 151 -13.45 -7.04 25.77
N THR A 152 -14.60 -6.70 26.32
CA THR A 152 -15.90 -6.70 25.64
C THR A 152 -16.56 -5.33 25.69
N ARG A 153 -16.09 -4.43 26.56
CA ARG A 153 -16.57 -3.05 26.71
C ARG A 153 -15.44 -2.04 26.68
N TRP A 154 -15.73 -0.83 26.22
CA TRP A 154 -14.74 0.23 26.10
C TRP A 154 -14.17 0.68 27.45
N ASN A 155 -15.02 0.80 28.48
CA ASN A 155 -14.60 1.18 29.84
C ASN A 155 -13.73 0.12 30.57
N GLU A 156 -13.67 -1.12 30.07
CA GLU A 156 -12.75 -2.15 30.59
C GLU A 156 -11.31 -1.89 30.12
N ILE A 157 -11.14 -1.24 28.97
CA ILE A 157 -9.85 -0.85 28.41
C ILE A 157 -9.34 0.41 29.12
N ASP A 158 -10.20 1.43 29.22
CA ASP A 158 -9.90 2.68 29.91
C ASP A 158 -11.18 3.27 30.54
N PRO A 159 -11.19 3.59 31.85
CA PRO A 159 -12.38 4.12 32.53
C PRO A 159 -12.91 5.45 32.01
N SER A 160 -12.12 6.19 31.22
CA SER A 160 -12.57 7.43 30.56
C SER A 160 -13.44 7.18 29.33
N LEU A 161 -13.44 5.96 28.79
CA LEU A 161 -14.24 5.56 27.64
C LEU A 161 -15.68 5.17 28.04
N PRO A 162 -16.64 5.17 27.11
CA PRO A 162 -18.03 4.86 27.40
C PRO A 162 -18.26 3.46 27.99
N ASP A 163 -19.28 3.32 28.84
CA ASP A 163 -19.80 2.01 29.27
C ASP A 163 -20.68 1.39 28.17
N ALA A 164 -20.04 1.04 27.06
CA ALA A 164 -20.67 0.48 25.87
C ALA A 164 -19.91 -0.78 25.41
N GLU A 165 -20.65 -1.72 24.80
CA GLU A 165 -20.06 -2.90 24.18
C GLU A 165 -19.18 -2.48 23.01
N ILE A 166 -18.04 -3.16 22.85
CA ILE A 166 -17.17 -3.00 21.70
C ILE A 166 -17.84 -3.70 20.53
N THR A 167 -18.36 -2.91 19.59
CA THR A 167 -18.87 -3.40 18.30
C THR A 167 -18.23 -2.57 17.20
N VAL A 168 -17.35 -3.19 16.43
CA VAL A 168 -16.62 -2.52 15.35
C VAL A 168 -16.80 -3.29 14.06
N PHE A 169 -17.41 -2.64 13.07
CA PHE A 169 -17.49 -3.13 11.71
C PHE A 169 -16.24 -2.74 10.93
N GLY A 170 -15.72 -3.67 10.14
CA GLY A 170 -14.55 -3.37 9.32
C GLY A 170 -14.41 -4.27 8.10
N PRO A 171 -13.44 -3.96 7.25
CA PRO A 171 -13.20 -4.68 6.02
C PRO A 171 -12.68 -6.12 6.27
N PRO A 172 -12.86 -7.04 5.32
CA PRO A 172 -12.39 -8.42 5.42
C PRO A 172 -10.85 -8.52 5.27
N PRO A 173 -10.22 -9.68 5.56
CA PRO A 173 -8.77 -9.89 5.43
C PRO A 173 -8.21 -9.67 4.02
N THR A 174 -9.06 -9.65 3.00
CA THR A 174 -8.70 -9.46 1.59
C THR A 174 -8.66 -8.00 1.15
N SER A 175 -9.05 -7.07 2.02
CA SER A 175 -9.16 -5.65 1.71
C SER A 175 -7.88 -4.87 2.03
N GLY A 176 -7.45 -4.01 1.10
CA GLY A 176 -6.31 -3.09 1.30
C GLY A 176 -6.53 -2.07 2.42
N THR A 177 -7.79 -1.75 2.76
CA THR A 177 -8.14 -0.92 3.92
C THR A 177 -7.80 -1.64 5.23
N ARG A 178 -8.03 -2.96 5.31
CA ARG A 178 -7.64 -3.74 6.49
C ARG A 178 -6.13 -3.77 6.66
N ASP A 179 -5.40 -4.00 5.56
CA ASP A 179 -3.94 -3.99 5.59
C ASP A 179 -3.39 -2.65 6.07
N ALA A 180 -3.92 -1.55 5.55
CA ALA A 180 -3.55 -0.21 5.99
C ALA A 180 -3.86 0.04 7.47
N PHE A 181 -5.04 -0.39 7.94
CA PHE A 181 -5.41 -0.25 9.35
C PHE A 181 -4.51 -1.06 10.28
N VAL A 182 -4.16 -2.29 9.89
CA VAL A 182 -3.23 -3.13 10.66
C VAL A 182 -1.85 -2.47 10.74
N GLU A 183 -1.33 -1.94 9.63
CA GLU A 183 -0.03 -1.28 9.59
C GLU A 183 0.00 0.03 10.40
N LEU A 184 -0.99 0.92 10.21
CA LEU A 184 -0.99 2.26 10.80
C LEU A 184 -1.52 2.29 12.24
N VAL A 185 -2.37 1.35 12.64
CA VAL A 185 -3.05 1.37 13.94
C VAL A 185 -2.66 0.19 14.80
N MET A 186 -2.84 -1.03 14.31
CA MET A 186 -2.66 -2.22 15.14
C MET A 186 -1.19 -2.43 15.52
N ILE A 187 -0.28 -2.38 14.54
CA ILE A 187 1.16 -2.53 14.78
C ILE A 187 1.71 -1.40 15.66
N GLU A 188 1.30 -0.16 15.41
CA GLU A 188 1.76 0.98 16.22
C GLU A 188 1.18 0.96 17.63
N GLY A 189 -0.12 0.68 17.79
CA GLY A 189 -0.76 0.54 19.10
C GLY A 189 -0.17 -0.59 19.93
N CYS A 190 0.20 -1.70 19.27
CA CYS A 190 0.89 -2.84 19.88
C CYS A 190 2.24 -2.47 20.53
N ALA A 191 2.89 -1.38 20.08
CA ALA A 191 4.17 -0.93 20.61
C ALA A 191 4.11 -0.47 22.08
N ALA A 192 2.91 -0.14 22.58
CA ALA A 192 2.71 0.32 23.95
C ALA A 192 2.80 -0.79 25.02
N PHE A 193 2.89 -2.07 24.62
CA PHE A 193 2.74 -3.23 25.51
C PHE A 193 4.06 -4.02 25.68
N PRO A 194 4.79 -3.84 26.81
CA PRO A 194 6.13 -4.41 26.99
C PRO A 194 6.21 -5.95 26.91
N ALA A 195 5.20 -6.66 27.41
CA ALA A 195 5.18 -8.12 27.34
C ALA A 195 5.05 -8.61 25.90
N ILE A 196 4.33 -7.87 25.04
CA ILE A 196 4.26 -8.15 23.60
C ILE A 196 5.60 -7.82 22.94
N GLN A 197 6.23 -6.69 23.29
CA GLN A 197 7.53 -6.30 22.74
C GLN A 197 8.66 -7.26 23.11
N ALA A 198 8.54 -7.98 24.23
CA ALA A 198 9.49 -8.98 24.68
C ALA A 198 9.34 -10.35 23.97
N LEU A 199 8.35 -10.53 23.10
CA LEU A 199 8.17 -11.76 22.34
C LEU A 199 9.20 -11.87 21.21
N GLU A 200 9.44 -13.13 20.79
CA GLU A 200 10.16 -13.43 19.56
C GLU A 200 9.54 -12.74 18.34
N ALA A 201 10.36 -12.35 17.36
CA ALA A 201 9.94 -11.47 16.26
C ALA A 201 8.69 -11.95 15.52
N SER A 202 8.63 -13.23 15.13
CA SER A 202 7.47 -13.81 14.43
C SER A 202 6.20 -13.84 15.28
N ARG A 203 6.34 -14.09 16.59
CA ARG A 203 5.21 -14.14 17.50
C ARG A 203 4.70 -12.74 17.85
N LYS A 204 5.61 -11.78 17.99
CA LYS A 204 5.26 -10.37 18.12
C LYS A 204 4.49 -9.88 16.90
N GLU A 205 5.00 -10.19 15.71
CA GLU A 205 4.35 -9.83 14.44
C GLU A 205 2.92 -10.39 14.36
N GLU A 206 2.75 -11.68 14.66
CA GLU A 206 1.45 -12.32 14.72
C GLU A 206 0.49 -11.62 15.70
N VAL A 207 0.93 -11.37 16.94
CA VAL A 207 0.10 -10.72 17.97
C VAL A 207 -0.27 -9.30 17.57
N CYS A 208 0.66 -8.52 17.02
CA CYS A 208 0.41 -7.14 16.63
C CYS A 208 -0.52 -7.02 15.41
N GLN A 209 -0.58 -8.02 14.53
CA GLN A 209 -1.38 -7.96 13.29
C GLN A 209 -2.73 -8.67 13.39
N ARG A 210 -2.84 -9.72 14.20
CA ARG A 210 -4.01 -10.60 14.21
C ARG A 210 -5.20 -9.94 14.90
N MET A 211 -6.18 -9.50 14.11
CA MET A 211 -7.47 -9.01 14.62
C MET A 211 -8.32 -10.15 15.16
N ARG A 212 -9.14 -9.84 16.16
CA ARG A 212 -10.05 -10.79 16.83
C ARG A 212 -11.22 -11.21 15.95
N THR A 213 -11.73 -12.42 16.19
CA THR A 213 -12.85 -13.02 15.43
C THR A 213 -13.93 -13.61 16.35
N ASP A 214 -13.90 -13.22 17.62
CA ASP A 214 -14.74 -13.70 18.72
C ASP A 214 -15.99 -12.83 18.98
N GLY A 215 -16.29 -11.86 18.10
CA GLY A 215 -17.53 -11.08 18.14
C GLY A 215 -17.35 -9.56 18.03
N PRO A 216 -16.51 -8.91 18.87
CA PRO A 216 -16.41 -7.44 18.90
C PRO A 216 -15.96 -6.78 17.60
N PHE A 217 -15.21 -7.50 16.76
CA PHE A 217 -14.90 -7.08 15.39
C PHE A 217 -15.72 -7.91 14.40
N ILE A 218 -16.49 -7.24 13.54
CA ILE A 218 -17.41 -7.84 12.58
C ILE A 218 -16.99 -7.45 11.16
N GLU A 219 -16.64 -8.45 10.36
CA GLU A 219 -16.27 -8.25 8.97
C GLU A 219 -17.51 -7.92 8.13
N ALA A 220 -17.50 -6.79 7.41
CA ALA A 220 -18.64 -6.27 6.67
C ALA A 220 -18.59 -6.54 5.15
N GLY A 221 -17.60 -7.32 4.68
CA GLY A 221 -17.36 -7.59 3.26
C GLY A 221 -16.63 -6.44 2.54
N GLU A 222 -16.35 -6.61 1.24
CA GLU A 222 -15.54 -5.66 0.45
C GLU A 222 -16.21 -4.31 0.14
N ASN A 223 -17.52 -4.19 0.39
CA ASN A 223 -18.25 -2.97 0.12
C ASN A 223 -18.39 -2.14 1.39
N ASP A 224 -17.54 -1.12 1.54
CA ASP A 224 -17.51 -0.24 2.70
C ASP A 224 -18.83 0.54 2.93
N ASN A 225 -19.67 0.72 1.90
CA ASN A 225 -21.03 1.27 2.09
C ASN A 225 -21.90 0.40 3.01
N LEU A 226 -21.62 -0.91 3.10
CA LEU A 226 -22.30 -1.78 4.06
C LEU A 226 -21.95 -1.38 5.49
N ILE A 227 -20.71 -0.92 5.75
CA ILE A 227 -20.31 -0.42 7.07
C ILE A 227 -21.09 0.85 7.40
N VAL A 228 -21.17 1.81 6.45
CA VAL A 228 -21.97 3.04 6.62
C VAL A 228 -23.42 2.73 6.99
N GLN A 229 -24.06 1.81 6.27
CA GLN A 229 -25.45 1.38 6.56
C GLN A 229 -25.58 0.73 7.94
N ARG A 230 -24.58 -0.05 8.39
CA ARG A 230 -24.58 -0.67 9.72
C ARG A 230 -24.48 0.38 10.83
N LEU A 231 -23.67 1.42 10.65
CA LEU A 231 -23.55 2.51 11.64
C LEU A 231 -24.84 3.32 11.77
N GLN A 232 -25.57 3.51 10.68
CA GLN A 232 -26.89 4.14 10.74
C GLN A 232 -27.94 3.28 11.47
N ALA A 233 -27.76 1.96 11.49
CA ALA A 233 -28.65 1.03 12.19
C ALA A 233 -28.25 0.80 13.66
N ASP A 234 -26.95 0.87 13.97
CA ASP A 234 -26.39 0.70 15.31
C ASP A 234 -25.55 1.92 15.70
N HIS A 235 -26.18 2.82 16.46
CA HIS A 235 -25.57 4.09 16.84
C HIS A 235 -24.41 3.95 17.83
N ASN A 236 -24.23 2.78 18.45
CA ASN A 236 -23.13 2.54 19.39
C ASN A 236 -21.91 1.88 18.74
N ALA A 237 -22.05 1.39 17.50
CA ALA A 237 -20.97 0.74 16.79
C ALA A 237 -19.97 1.74 16.20
N LEU A 238 -18.74 1.27 16.00
CA LEU A 238 -17.74 1.94 15.18
C LEU A 238 -17.58 1.25 13.83
N GLY A 239 -17.15 2.00 12.82
CA GLY A 239 -16.83 1.50 11.49
C GLY A 239 -15.43 1.93 11.07
N ILE A 240 -14.73 1.05 10.37
CA ILE A 240 -13.40 1.30 9.79
C ILE A 240 -13.53 1.25 8.27
N PHE A 241 -13.19 2.33 7.58
CA PHE A 241 -13.24 2.42 6.11
C PHE A 241 -12.37 3.57 5.59
N GLY A 242 -12.21 3.71 4.27
CA GLY A 242 -11.51 4.84 3.67
C GLY A 242 -12.21 6.19 3.93
N TYR A 243 -11.43 7.27 4.05
CA TYR A 243 -11.91 8.61 4.41
C TYR A 243 -13.01 9.15 3.49
N SER A 244 -13.00 8.79 2.20
CA SER A 244 -14.04 9.18 1.24
C SER A 244 -15.45 8.82 1.72
N PHE A 245 -15.65 7.64 2.30
CA PHE A 245 -16.95 7.22 2.82
C PHE A 245 -17.42 8.07 4.01
N LEU A 246 -16.49 8.54 4.85
CA LEU A 246 -16.82 9.50 5.90
C LEU A 246 -17.21 10.85 5.29
N TYR A 247 -16.40 11.33 4.33
CA TYR A 247 -16.61 12.62 3.66
C TYR A 247 -17.97 12.69 2.94
N GLU A 248 -18.38 11.62 2.27
CA GLU A 248 -19.65 11.54 1.55
C GLU A 248 -20.88 11.45 2.48
N ASN A 249 -20.70 11.01 3.73
CA ASN A 249 -21.78 10.71 4.67
C ASN A 249 -21.72 11.56 5.95
N GLN A 250 -21.16 12.77 5.90
CA GLN A 250 -20.99 13.66 7.06
C GLN A 250 -22.30 14.13 7.70
N ASP A 251 -23.43 13.98 7.01
CA ASP A 251 -24.77 14.25 7.52
C ASP A 251 -25.27 13.17 8.50
N THR A 252 -24.74 11.94 8.39
CA THR A 252 -25.15 10.79 9.20
C THR A 252 -24.03 10.18 10.03
N LEU A 253 -22.76 10.45 9.67
CA LEU A 253 -21.59 9.91 10.34
C LEU A 253 -20.69 11.01 10.91
N LYS A 254 -19.96 10.67 11.96
CA LYS A 254 -18.88 11.48 12.53
C LYS A 254 -17.63 10.64 12.72
N ALA A 255 -16.47 11.30 12.58
CA ALA A 255 -15.20 10.68 12.89
C ALA A 255 -14.96 10.56 14.40
N VAL A 256 -14.46 9.40 14.79
CA VAL A 256 -13.73 9.21 16.05
C VAL A 256 -12.36 9.86 15.89
N ALA A 257 -11.98 10.70 16.85
CA ALA A 257 -10.62 11.24 16.87
C ALA A 257 -9.63 10.13 17.23
N VAL A 258 -8.46 10.14 16.60
CA VAL A 258 -7.35 9.26 16.96
C VAL A 258 -6.23 10.14 17.49
N GLU A 259 -5.88 9.95 18.76
CA GLU A 259 -4.86 10.74 19.47
C GLU A 259 -5.15 12.25 19.42
N GLY A 260 -6.43 12.63 19.54
CA GLY A 260 -6.89 14.02 19.54
C GLY A 260 -7.04 14.64 18.15
N VAL A 261 -6.75 13.92 17.07
CA VAL A 261 -6.83 14.43 15.69
C VAL A 261 -7.96 13.72 14.94
N LYS A 262 -8.80 14.50 14.26
CA LYS A 262 -9.85 13.96 13.36
C LYS A 262 -9.35 13.91 11.92
N PRO A 263 -9.80 12.94 11.11
CA PRO A 263 -9.51 12.93 9.68
C PRO A 263 -10.23 14.08 8.99
N THR A 264 -9.48 14.95 8.34
CA THR A 264 -9.94 15.97 7.40
C THR A 264 -8.97 16.02 6.22
N PRO A 265 -9.31 16.65 5.09
CA PRO A 265 -8.37 16.76 3.98
C PRO A 265 -7.08 17.46 4.42
N GLU A 266 -7.18 18.45 5.29
CA GLU A 266 -6.03 19.18 5.83
C GLU A 266 -5.16 18.31 6.74
N THR A 267 -5.74 17.60 7.72
CA THR A 267 -4.97 16.79 8.68
C THR A 267 -4.37 15.54 8.04
N ILE A 268 -4.99 15.04 6.96
CA ILE A 268 -4.45 13.94 6.15
C ILE A 268 -3.32 14.44 5.25
N ALA A 269 -3.48 15.60 4.61
CA ALA A 269 -2.48 16.16 3.71
C ALA A 269 -1.21 16.64 4.46
N ASP A 270 -1.36 17.20 5.67
CA ASP A 270 -0.22 17.64 6.49
C ASP A 270 0.38 16.53 7.38
N GLU A 271 -0.14 15.30 7.25
CA GLU A 271 0.28 14.11 7.98
C GLU A 271 0.09 14.18 9.52
N SER A 272 -0.65 15.18 10.03
CA SER A 272 -0.96 15.27 11.47
C SER A 272 -1.96 14.21 11.93
N TYR A 273 -2.82 13.72 11.03
CA TYR A 273 -3.69 12.58 11.29
C TYR A 273 -2.96 11.26 10.99
N THR A 274 -2.61 10.54 12.06
CA THR A 274 -1.68 9.40 12.01
C THR A 274 -2.29 8.09 11.48
N VAL A 275 -3.55 8.11 11.05
CA VAL A 275 -4.23 6.99 10.37
C VAL A 275 -4.42 7.31 8.89
N ALA A 276 -3.45 8.03 8.33
CA ALA A 276 -3.30 8.27 6.90
C ALA A 276 -1.86 8.02 6.49
N ARG A 277 -1.62 7.88 5.19
CA ARG A 277 -0.28 7.67 4.65
C ARG A 277 -0.15 8.16 3.21
N PRO A 278 1.05 8.62 2.83
CA PRO A 278 1.36 8.86 1.44
C PRO A 278 1.48 7.54 0.67
N LEU A 279 0.92 7.51 -0.53
CA LEU A 279 1.02 6.40 -1.47
C LEU A 279 2.01 6.73 -2.59
N PHE A 280 2.76 5.73 -3.01
CA PHE A 280 3.80 5.86 -4.02
C PHE A 280 3.74 4.74 -5.05
N PHE A 281 4.34 4.99 -6.21
CA PHE A 281 4.95 3.93 -7.01
C PHE A 281 6.37 4.31 -7.41
N TYR A 282 7.15 3.29 -7.76
CA TYR A 282 8.53 3.41 -8.17
C TYR A 282 8.71 2.77 -9.54
N VAL A 283 9.42 3.44 -10.45
CA VAL A 283 9.67 2.97 -11.81
C VAL A 283 11.14 2.72 -12.03
N LYS A 284 11.51 1.58 -12.63
CA LYS A 284 12.88 1.36 -13.12
C LYS A 284 13.07 2.12 -14.42
N ASN A 285 13.89 3.17 -14.40
CA ASN A 285 14.11 3.96 -15.60
C ASN A 285 14.87 3.20 -16.69
N VAL A 286 15.68 2.21 -16.30
CA VAL A 286 16.38 1.32 -17.25
C VAL A 286 15.42 0.45 -18.08
N HIS A 287 14.16 0.32 -17.68
CA HIS A 287 13.13 -0.39 -18.45
C HIS A 287 12.42 0.51 -19.46
N ARG A 288 12.54 1.84 -19.34
CA ARG A 288 11.96 2.79 -20.31
C ARG A 288 12.66 2.64 -21.66
N GLY A 289 11.87 2.57 -22.73
CA GLY A 289 12.37 2.33 -24.09
C GLY A 289 12.80 0.89 -24.37
N VAL A 290 12.71 -0.01 -23.37
CA VAL A 290 12.92 -1.46 -23.53
C VAL A 290 11.59 -2.21 -23.43
N ILE A 291 10.78 -1.89 -22.43
CA ILE A 291 9.44 -2.47 -22.24
C ILE A 291 8.42 -1.60 -22.98
N PRO A 292 7.70 -2.16 -23.97
CA PRO A 292 6.69 -1.42 -24.71
C PRO A 292 5.61 -0.82 -23.80
N GLY A 293 5.23 0.43 -24.05
CA GLY A 293 4.16 1.12 -23.33
C GLY A 293 4.52 1.65 -21.95
N LEU A 294 5.74 1.40 -21.42
CA LEU A 294 6.07 1.79 -20.05
C LEU A 294 6.08 3.32 -19.84
N GLN A 295 6.54 4.08 -20.83
CA GLN A 295 6.53 5.54 -20.74
C GLN A 295 5.09 6.06 -20.76
N GLU A 296 4.29 5.55 -21.67
CA GLU A 296 2.89 5.91 -21.88
C GLU A 296 2.05 5.54 -20.65
N PHE A 297 2.32 4.39 -20.02
CA PHE A 297 1.65 3.99 -18.79
C PHE A 297 2.00 4.90 -17.61
N VAL A 298 3.26 5.32 -17.49
CA VAL A 298 3.66 6.29 -16.46
C VAL A 298 3.00 7.65 -16.71
N GLU A 299 2.92 8.09 -17.97
CA GLU A 299 2.22 9.32 -18.36
C GLU A 299 0.73 9.27 -18.02
N GLU A 300 0.07 8.12 -18.25
CA GLU A 300 -1.32 7.91 -17.87
C GLU A 300 -1.50 7.91 -16.35
N TYR A 301 -0.67 7.16 -15.61
CA TYR A 301 -0.76 7.12 -14.14
C TYR A 301 -0.71 8.53 -13.53
N VAL A 302 0.17 9.37 -14.08
CA VAL A 302 0.36 10.74 -13.60
C VAL A 302 -0.46 11.76 -14.40
N SER A 303 -1.48 11.34 -15.16
CA SER A 303 -2.36 12.26 -15.87
C SER A 303 -3.24 13.04 -14.88
N GLU A 304 -3.74 14.22 -15.29
CA GLU A 304 -4.73 14.93 -14.46
C GLU A 304 -6.06 14.15 -14.40
N GLU A 305 -6.37 13.35 -15.42
CA GLU A 305 -7.57 12.51 -15.47
C GLU A 305 -7.48 11.34 -14.47
N ALA A 306 -6.26 10.85 -14.19
CA ALA A 306 -6.00 9.83 -13.19
C ALA A 306 -5.90 10.39 -11.77
N MET A 307 -4.84 11.16 -11.50
CA MET A 307 -4.45 11.54 -10.13
C MET A 307 -4.77 13.01 -9.77
N GLY A 308 -5.33 13.78 -10.70
CA GLY A 308 -5.75 15.16 -10.46
C GLY A 308 -7.08 15.24 -9.68
N PRO A 309 -7.44 16.43 -9.17
CA PRO A 309 -8.75 16.66 -8.57
C PRO A 309 -9.89 16.37 -9.56
N GLY A 310 -10.86 15.56 -9.15
CA GLY A 310 -11.93 15.02 -9.97
C GLY A 310 -11.50 13.85 -10.88
N GLY A 311 -10.27 13.36 -10.74
CA GLY A 311 -9.76 12.21 -11.47
C GLY A 311 -10.28 10.88 -10.96
N TYR A 312 -10.17 9.84 -11.78
CA TYR A 312 -10.77 8.53 -11.47
C TYR A 312 -10.10 7.80 -10.30
N LEU A 313 -8.91 8.23 -9.85
CA LEU A 313 -8.31 7.71 -8.62
C LEU A 313 -8.94 8.34 -7.37
N GLU A 314 -9.38 9.59 -7.42
CA GLU A 314 -10.11 10.25 -6.33
C GLU A 314 -11.48 9.59 -6.11
N GLU A 315 -12.18 9.22 -7.20
CA GLU A 315 -13.42 8.43 -7.13
C GLU A 315 -13.23 7.06 -6.42
N ARG A 316 -11.99 6.59 -6.30
CA ARG A 316 -11.61 5.35 -5.61
C ARG A 316 -11.08 5.58 -4.20
N GLY A 317 -11.15 6.82 -3.70
CA GLY A 317 -10.76 7.18 -2.34
C GLY A 317 -9.35 7.76 -2.19
N LEU A 318 -8.62 7.97 -3.30
CA LEU A 318 -7.32 8.65 -3.24
C LEU A 318 -7.54 10.12 -2.91
N ILE A 319 -6.81 10.65 -1.92
CA ILE A 319 -6.79 12.08 -1.66
C ILE A 319 -5.70 12.70 -2.55
N PRO A 320 -6.06 13.60 -3.49
CA PRO A 320 -5.12 14.17 -4.43
C PRO A 320 -4.02 14.98 -3.74
N LEU A 321 -2.85 15.03 -4.38
CA LEU A 321 -1.79 15.98 -4.00
C LEU A 321 -2.20 17.42 -4.30
N ASP A 322 -1.68 18.37 -3.51
CA ASP A 322 -1.77 19.78 -3.84
C ASP A 322 -1.15 20.09 -5.21
N ASP A 323 -1.58 21.18 -5.84
CA ASP A 323 -1.20 21.53 -7.22
C ASP A 323 0.31 21.63 -7.42
N GLN A 324 1.05 22.17 -6.46
CA GLN A 324 2.49 22.31 -6.56
C GLN A 324 3.16 20.93 -6.53
N ARG A 325 2.83 20.12 -5.53
CA ARG A 325 3.41 18.80 -5.33
C ARG A 325 3.04 17.86 -6.47
N ARG A 326 1.80 17.94 -6.97
CA ARG A 326 1.31 17.18 -8.11
C ARG A 326 2.14 17.49 -9.35
N GLU A 327 2.28 18.76 -9.73
CA GLU A 327 3.08 19.15 -10.91
C GLU A 327 4.55 18.73 -10.80
N GLU A 328 5.16 18.89 -9.62
CA GLU A 328 6.54 18.45 -9.36
C GLU A 328 6.71 16.94 -9.59
N VAL A 329 5.78 16.13 -9.08
CA VAL A 329 5.82 14.68 -9.19
C VAL A 329 5.52 14.22 -10.63
N ARG A 330 4.49 14.80 -11.28
CA ARG A 330 4.15 14.50 -12.68
C ARG A 330 5.34 14.75 -13.59
N LYS A 331 5.98 15.90 -13.47
CA LYS A 331 7.18 16.23 -14.26
C LYS A 331 8.33 15.26 -14.00
N ALA A 332 8.62 14.96 -12.74
CA ALA A 332 9.67 14.01 -12.38
C ALA A 332 9.41 12.60 -12.95
N ALA A 333 8.15 12.16 -12.92
CA ALA A 333 7.69 10.88 -13.47
C ALA A 333 7.88 10.79 -14.99
N ILE A 334 7.46 11.83 -15.72
CA ILE A 334 7.56 11.88 -17.19
C ILE A 334 9.01 11.95 -17.65
N GLU A 335 9.84 12.78 -16.98
CA GLU A 335 11.26 12.94 -17.31
C GLU A 335 12.14 11.75 -16.87
N GLY A 336 11.58 10.75 -16.17
CA GLY A 336 12.34 9.63 -15.63
C GLY A 336 13.42 10.09 -14.65
N LYS A 337 13.12 11.12 -13.84
CA LYS A 337 14.08 11.72 -12.91
C LYS A 337 14.46 10.72 -11.83
N ASN A 338 15.76 10.46 -11.66
CA ASN A 338 16.25 9.58 -10.61
C ASN A 338 16.03 10.22 -9.23
N PHE A 339 15.46 9.48 -8.27
CA PHE A 339 15.29 10.00 -6.91
C PHE A 339 16.62 9.96 -6.15
N THR A 340 16.91 10.99 -5.35
CA THR A 340 18.24 11.20 -4.74
C THR A 340 18.20 11.29 -3.22
N ARG A 341 17.12 10.81 -2.58
CA ARG A 341 16.92 10.89 -1.12
C ARG A 341 18.10 10.27 -0.33
N PHE A 342 18.74 9.26 -0.90
CA PHE A 342 19.75 8.42 -0.23
C PHE A 342 21.17 8.56 -0.80
N THR A 343 21.37 9.48 -1.74
CA THR A 343 22.64 9.65 -2.47
C THR A 343 23.28 11.02 -2.24
N GLN A 344 22.82 11.77 -1.23
CA GLN A 344 23.36 13.09 -0.87
C GLN A 344 24.36 13.00 0.27
#